data_AF-A0A7C5CRS6-F1
#
_entry.id   AF-A0A7C5CRS6-F1
#
_cell.length_a   1.000
_cell.length_b   1.000
_cell.length_c   1.000
_cell.angle_alpha   90.00
_cell.angle_beta   90.00
_cell.angle_gamma   90.00
#
_symmetry.space_group_name_H-M   'P 1'
#
loop_
_entity.id
_entity.type
_entity.pdbx_description
1 polymer ?
#
loop_
_entity_poly.entity_id
_entity_poly.type
_entity_poly.pdbx_seq_one_letter_code
_entity_poly.pdbx_strand_id
1 'polypeptide(L)'
;MRRLLLITATIILILPLVAQAEVIREALVPVKRVIVVSGDTIPQAGPNATQIVFSTAGGIGLKNLERLDIVVDRYEQVQGVRITYRTGATIIRSLYIKNIKALVIEKAAAQIGAKRDTVHMRIVTPDELTEPW
;
A
#
# COMPACT_ATOMS: atom_id res chain seq x y z
N MET A 1 7.99 31.86 -60.42
CA MET A 1 8.61 30.98 -59.41
C MET A 1 8.36 31.55 -58.02
N ARG A 2 7.53 30.88 -57.19
CA ARG A 2 7.55 30.94 -55.72
C ARG A 2 6.45 30.01 -55.20
N ARG A 3 6.80 28.74 -54.95
CA ARG A 3 5.96 27.81 -54.20
C ARG A 3 6.25 28.05 -52.72
N LEU A 4 5.29 28.64 -52.01
CA LEU A 4 5.33 28.77 -50.56
C LEU A 4 5.01 27.39 -49.99
N LEU A 5 6.03 26.71 -49.46
CA LEU A 5 5.88 25.40 -48.84
C LEU A 5 5.36 25.63 -47.42
N LEU A 6 4.05 25.43 -47.22
CA LEU A 6 3.44 25.43 -45.89
C LEU A 6 3.96 24.20 -45.14
N ILE A 7 4.88 24.41 -44.21
CA ILE A 7 5.35 23.40 -43.28
C ILE A 7 4.24 23.24 -42.23
N THR A 8 3.39 22.24 -42.40
CA THR A 8 2.47 21.77 -41.37
C THR A 8 3.29 21.17 -40.23
N ALA A 9 3.59 22.01 -39.23
CA ALA A 9 4.14 21.56 -37.96
C ALA A 9 3.13 20.63 -37.27
N THR A 10 3.37 19.33 -37.36
CA THR A 10 2.62 18.33 -36.60
C THR A 10 3.11 18.40 -35.17
N ILE A 11 2.46 19.21 -34.34
CA ILE A 11 2.67 19.21 -32.89
C ILE A 11 2.06 17.91 -32.37
N ILE A 12 2.90 16.91 -32.12
CA ILE A 12 2.52 15.73 -31.34
C ILE A 12 2.41 16.21 -29.89
N LEU A 13 1.20 16.58 -29.49
CA LEU A 13 0.87 16.89 -28.11
C LEU A 13 0.88 15.56 -27.32
N ILE A 14 2.04 15.21 -26.75
CA ILE A 14 2.13 14.15 -25.75
C ILE A 14 1.48 14.72 -24.49
N LEU A 15 0.16 14.53 -24.36
CA LEU A 15 -0.53 14.78 -23.10
C LEU A 15 0.14 13.89 -22.05
N PRO A 16 0.74 14.45 -20.98
CA PRO A 16 1.09 13.62 -19.85
C PRO A 16 -0.23 13.08 -19.32
N LEU A 17 -0.41 11.76 -19.40
CA LEU A 17 -1.39 11.07 -18.56
C LEU A 17 -0.87 11.27 -17.14
N VAL A 18 -1.25 12.39 -16.51
CA VAL A 18 -0.94 12.65 -15.11
C VAL A 18 -1.84 11.71 -14.33
N ALA A 19 -1.41 10.47 -14.15
CA ALA A 19 -1.94 9.62 -13.10
C ALA A 19 -1.53 10.31 -11.79
N GLN A 20 -2.45 11.09 -11.24
CA GLN A 20 -2.22 11.77 -9.98
C GLN A 20 -2.15 10.70 -8.90
N ALA A 21 -1.18 10.82 -8.00
CA ALA A 21 -1.18 10.06 -6.76
C ALA A 21 -2.53 10.29 -6.08
N GLU A 22 -3.29 9.21 -5.87
CA GLU A 22 -4.65 9.29 -5.40
C GLU A 22 -4.89 8.26 -4.29
N VAL A 23 -5.29 8.78 -3.13
CA VAL A 23 -5.89 7.99 -2.06
C VAL A 23 -7.39 7.85 -2.36
N ILE A 24 -7.77 6.71 -2.93
CA ILE A 24 -9.15 6.39 -3.33
C ILE A 24 -10.06 6.27 -2.09
N ARG A 25 -9.53 5.66 -1.02
CA ARG A 25 -10.29 5.45 0.22
C ARG A 25 -9.35 5.34 1.42
N GLU A 26 -9.80 5.83 2.57
CA GLU A 26 -9.10 5.65 3.84
C GLU A 26 -10.05 5.30 4.99
N ALA A 27 -9.54 4.58 5.98
CA ALA A 27 -10.25 4.27 7.21
C ALA A 27 -9.28 3.95 8.35
N LEU A 28 -9.65 4.33 9.57
CA LEU A 28 -9.05 3.79 10.79
C LEU A 28 -9.83 2.56 11.22
N VAL A 29 -9.20 1.38 11.17
CA VAL A 29 -9.86 0.10 11.44
C VAL A 29 -9.32 -0.49 12.74
N PRO A 30 -10.16 -0.76 13.75
CA PRO A 30 -9.73 -1.47 14.95
C PRO A 30 -9.50 -2.95 14.61
N VAL A 31 -8.27 -3.42 14.80
CA VAL A 31 -7.84 -4.76 14.39
C VAL A 31 -7.23 -5.53 15.54
N LYS A 32 -7.40 -6.86 15.51
CA LYS A 32 -6.71 -7.81 16.38
C LYS A 32 -5.56 -8.49 15.66
N ARG A 33 -5.67 -8.61 14.33
CA ARG A 33 -4.67 -9.27 13.50
C ARG A 33 -4.72 -8.76 12.06
N VAL A 34 -3.55 -8.63 11.45
CA VAL A 34 -3.37 -8.42 10.01
C VAL A 34 -2.40 -9.47 9.51
N ILE A 35 -2.81 -10.22 8.47
CA ILE A 35 -1.98 -11.24 7.82
C ILE A 35 -1.90 -10.88 6.34
N VAL A 36 -0.67 -10.77 5.83
CA VAL A 36 -0.42 -10.60 4.39
C VAL A 36 0.32 -11.82 3.90
N VAL A 37 -0.26 -12.51 2.92
CA VAL A 37 0.29 -13.73 2.30
C VAL A 37 0.66 -13.40 0.86
N SER A 38 1.92 -13.64 0.50
CA SER A 38 2.45 -13.50 -0.86
C SER A 38 2.76 -14.86 -1.46
N GLY A 39 2.73 -14.94 -2.79
CA GLY A 39 3.29 -16.07 -3.53
C GLY A 39 4.81 -16.05 -3.57
N ASP A 40 5.43 -14.91 -3.25
CA ASP A 40 6.87 -14.72 -3.24
C ASP A 40 7.40 -14.72 -1.80
N THR A 41 8.72 -14.85 -1.66
CA THR A 41 9.36 -14.70 -0.35
C THR A 41 9.36 -13.24 0.10
N ILE A 42 9.16 -13.01 1.39
CA ILE A 42 9.15 -11.74 2.09
C ILE A 42 10.35 -11.74 3.04
N PRO A 43 11.53 -11.27 2.60
CA PRO A 43 12.77 -11.35 3.39
C PRO A 43 12.66 -10.71 4.78
N GLN A 44 11.87 -9.66 4.90
CA GLN A 44 11.66 -8.91 6.13
C GLN A 44 10.85 -9.69 7.19
N ALA A 45 10.12 -10.73 6.78
CA ALA A 45 9.40 -11.63 7.68
C ALA A 45 10.24 -12.86 8.08
N GLY A 46 11.38 -13.08 7.43
CA GLY A 46 12.32 -14.16 7.72
C GLY A 46 12.78 -14.92 6.47
N PRO A 47 13.77 -15.83 6.60
CA PRO A 47 14.22 -16.67 5.50
C PRO A 47 13.07 -17.53 4.97
N ASN A 48 12.80 -17.45 3.67
CA ASN A 48 11.72 -18.19 2.98
C ASN A 48 10.29 -17.91 3.50
N ALA A 49 10.09 -16.88 4.32
CA ALA A 49 8.76 -16.53 4.80
C ALA A 49 7.91 -16.01 3.63
N THR A 50 6.73 -16.58 3.41
CA THR A 50 5.76 -16.11 2.40
C THR A 50 4.62 -15.30 3.02
N GLN A 51 4.66 -15.12 4.33
CA GLN A 51 3.64 -14.37 5.07
C GLN A 51 4.25 -13.44 6.10
N ILE A 52 3.58 -12.34 6.37
CA ILE A 52 3.86 -11.43 7.48
C ILE A 52 2.60 -11.28 8.34
N VAL A 53 2.79 -11.35 9.66
CA VAL A 53 1.69 -11.33 10.64
C VAL A 53 1.93 -10.21 11.64
N PHE A 54 0.96 -9.30 11.73
CA PHE A 54 0.84 -8.34 12.81
C PHE A 54 -0.31 -8.75 13.73
N SER A 55 -0.06 -8.84 15.04
CA SER A 55 -1.07 -9.28 16.00
C SER A 55 -0.83 -8.67 17.38
N THR A 56 -1.88 -8.63 18.20
CA THR A 56 -1.75 -8.26 19.62
C THR A 56 -1.21 -9.41 20.49
N ALA A 57 -1.31 -10.66 20.02
CA ALA A 57 -1.06 -11.87 20.82
C ALA A 57 0.13 -12.74 20.31
N GLY A 58 1.04 -12.18 19.51
CA GLY A 58 2.21 -12.87 18.96
C GLY A 58 2.69 -12.27 17.64
N GLY A 59 3.86 -12.67 17.13
CA GLY A 59 4.43 -12.11 15.89
C GLY A 59 4.89 -10.65 16.03
N ILE A 60 4.77 -9.86 14.95
CA ILE A 60 5.08 -8.43 15.00
C ILE A 60 3.91 -7.72 15.71
N GLY A 61 4.22 -6.91 16.73
CA GLY A 61 3.17 -6.22 17.49
C GLY A 61 2.35 -5.27 16.61
N LEU A 62 1.02 -5.33 16.69
CA LEU A 62 0.12 -4.44 15.95
C LEU A 62 0.38 -2.95 16.19
N LYS A 63 0.82 -2.58 17.40
CA LYS A 63 1.27 -1.22 17.73
C LYS A 63 2.41 -0.68 16.85
N ASN A 64 3.13 -1.56 16.17
CA ASN A 64 4.20 -1.19 15.25
C ASN A 64 3.69 -1.01 13.82
N LEU A 65 2.45 -1.40 13.51
CA LEU A 65 1.84 -1.21 12.19
C LEU A 65 1.19 0.17 12.15
N GLU A 66 1.82 1.10 11.43
CA GLU A 66 1.34 2.47 11.29
C GLU A 66 0.26 2.55 10.20
N ARG A 67 0.51 1.89 9.07
CA ARG A 67 -0.36 2.00 7.89
C ARG A 67 -0.32 0.74 7.01
N LEU A 68 -1.45 0.45 6.40
CA LEU A 68 -1.64 -0.62 5.42
C LEU A 68 -2.33 -0.05 4.18
N ASP A 69 -1.60 0.05 3.08
CA ASP A 69 -2.13 0.51 1.81
C ASP A 69 -2.36 -0.69 0.88
N ILE A 70 -3.59 -0.82 0.38
CA ILE A 70 -3.96 -1.71 -0.71
C ILE A 70 -3.74 -0.94 -2.00
N VAL A 71 -2.79 -1.39 -2.82
CA VAL A 71 -2.44 -0.70 -4.07
C VAL A 71 -3.25 -1.31 -5.20
N VAL A 72 -4.05 -0.48 -5.85
CA VAL A 72 -4.89 -0.89 -6.98
C VAL A 72 -4.51 -0.13 -8.24
N ASP A 73 -4.64 -0.75 -9.40
CA ASP A 73 -4.48 -0.05 -10.67
C ASP A 73 -5.76 0.70 -11.09
N ARG A 74 -5.71 1.34 -12.26
CA ARG A 74 -6.84 2.07 -12.87
C ARG A 74 -8.07 1.21 -13.18
N TYR A 75 -7.96 -0.11 -13.12
CA TYR A 75 -9.05 -1.07 -13.31
C TYR A 75 -9.48 -1.70 -11.97
N GLU A 76 -9.09 -1.08 -10.85
CA GLU A 76 -9.34 -1.55 -9.48
C GLU A 76 -8.75 -2.93 -9.17
N GLN A 77 -7.78 -3.40 -9.98
CA GLN A 77 -7.11 -4.67 -9.70
C GLN A 77 -5.99 -4.47 -8.68
N VAL A 78 -5.95 -5.34 -7.69
CA VAL A 78 -4.91 -5.32 -6.64
C VAL A 78 -3.55 -5.65 -7.23
N GLN A 79 -2.63 -4.69 -7.17
CA GLN A 79 -1.25 -4.83 -7.61
C GLN A 79 -0.32 -5.30 -6.49
N GLY A 80 -0.68 -4.99 -5.24
CA GLY A 80 0.09 -5.37 -4.06
C GLY A 80 -0.39 -4.67 -2.80
N VAL A 81 0.39 -4.82 -1.74
CA VAL A 81 0.12 -4.20 -0.44
C VAL A 81 1.39 -3.52 0.04
N ARG A 82 1.29 -2.24 0.44
CA ARG A 82 2.37 -1.53 1.15
C ARG A 82 2.06 -1.53 2.63
N ILE A 83 3.02 -1.99 3.43
CA ILE A 83 2.97 -1.98 4.88
C ILE A 83 3.95 -0.92 5.36
N THR A 84 3.47 0.08 6.11
CA THR A 84 4.32 1.04 6.81
C THR A 84 4.33 0.68 8.30
N TYR A 85 5.52 0.45 8.84
CA TYR A 85 5.68 -0.06 10.18
C TYR A 85 6.89 0.57 10.89
N ARG A 86 6.81 0.66 12.21
CA ARG A 86 7.86 1.18 13.08
C ARG A 86 8.80 0.05 13.51
N THR A 87 10.09 0.33 13.39
CA THR A 87 11.21 -0.47 13.91
C THR A 87 11.93 0.32 15.00
N GLY A 88 12.04 -0.24 16.20
CA GLY A 88 12.60 0.48 17.35
C GLY A 88 11.75 1.68 17.78
N ALA A 89 12.37 2.70 18.35
CA ALA A 89 11.66 3.85 18.93
C ALA A 89 11.11 4.84 17.89
N THR A 90 11.81 5.05 16.78
CA THR A 90 11.53 6.17 15.86
C THR A 90 11.69 5.85 14.38
N ILE A 91 12.26 4.70 14.01
CA ILE A 91 12.52 4.40 12.60
C ILE A 91 11.27 3.80 11.99
N ILE A 92 10.58 4.57 11.17
CA ILE A 92 9.50 4.04 10.35
C ILE A 92 10.11 3.44 9.07
N ARG A 93 9.51 2.39 8.54
CA ARG A 93 9.89 1.72 7.30
C ARG A 93 8.65 1.39 6.50
N SER A 94 8.81 1.29 5.19
CA SER A 94 7.76 0.80 4.30
C SER A 94 8.25 -0.42 3.52
N LEU A 95 7.36 -1.39 3.38
CA LEU A 95 7.58 -2.62 2.63
C LEU A 95 6.43 -2.78 1.63
N TYR A 96 6.76 -2.82 0.35
CA TYR A 96 5.80 -3.15 -0.70
C TYR A 96 5.90 -4.65 -1.04
N ILE A 97 4.77 -5.34 -0.96
CA ILE A 97 4.65 -6.77 -1.20
C ILE A 97 3.79 -6.98 -2.45
N LYS A 98 4.38 -7.62 -3.45
CA LYS A 98 3.71 -8.01 -4.70
C LYS A 98 3.14 -9.43 -4.59
N ASN A 99 2.45 -9.86 -5.65
CA ASN A 99 1.93 -11.23 -5.79
C ASN A 99 1.11 -11.68 -4.57
N ILE A 100 0.24 -10.79 -4.07
CA ILE A 100 -0.59 -11.04 -2.91
C ILE A 100 -1.57 -12.17 -3.21
N LYS A 101 -1.54 -13.22 -2.39
CA LYS A 101 -2.50 -14.32 -2.44
C LYS A 101 -3.66 -14.11 -1.49
N ALA A 102 -3.39 -13.50 -0.33
CA ALA A 102 -4.42 -13.16 0.64
C ALA A 102 -4.01 -11.96 1.49
N LEU A 103 -5.00 -11.14 1.82
CA LEU A 103 -4.94 -10.14 2.88
C LEU A 103 -6.07 -10.44 3.86
N VAL A 104 -5.73 -10.80 5.09
CA VAL A 104 -6.70 -11.14 6.13
C VAL A 104 -6.61 -10.10 7.23
N ILE A 105 -7.76 -9.51 7.56
CA ILE A 105 -7.88 -8.50 8.61
C ILE A 105 -8.93 -8.98 9.61
N GLU A 106 -8.46 -9.39 10.78
CA GLU A 106 -9.34 -9.75 11.89
C GLU A 106 -9.68 -8.48 12.67
N LYS A 107 -10.94 -8.05 12.60
CA LYS A 107 -11.42 -6.90 13.37
C LYS A 107 -11.38 -7.21 14.87
N ALA A 108 -11.00 -6.21 15.66
CA ALA A 108 -11.11 -6.33 17.11
C ALA A 108 -12.59 -6.41 17.51
N ALA A 109 -12.94 -7.34 18.41
CA ALA A 109 -14.28 -7.41 18.97
C ALA A 109 -14.65 -6.09 19.65
N ALA A 110 -15.93 -5.72 19.59
CA ALA A 110 -16.42 -4.53 20.24
C ALA A 110 -16.45 -4.72 21.77
N GLN A 111 -15.30 -4.57 22.44
CA GLN A 111 -15.22 -4.57 23.90
C GLN A 111 -15.25 -3.13 24.42
N ILE A 112 -16.11 -2.88 25.41
CA ILE A 112 -16.25 -1.59 26.09
C ILE A 112 -15.06 -1.45 27.05
N GLY A 113 -14.31 -0.34 26.95
CA GLY A 113 -13.21 0.00 27.87
C GLY A 113 -11.82 -0.53 27.50
N ALA A 114 -11.67 -1.38 26.48
CA ALA A 114 -10.37 -1.85 26.01
C ALA A 114 -9.76 -0.87 24.99
N LYS A 115 -8.48 -0.49 25.16
CA LYS A 115 -7.71 0.21 24.12
C LYS A 115 -7.58 -0.71 22.91
N ARG A 116 -8.13 -0.29 21.77
CA ARG A 116 -8.04 -1.05 20.51
C ARG A 116 -6.88 -0.51 19.70
N ASP A 117 -6.04 -1.40 19.21
CA ASP A 117 -5.05 -1.04 18.19
C ASP A 117 -5.81 -0.77 16.89
N THR A 118 -5.70 0.45 16.40
CA THR A 118 -6.29 0.87 15.12
C THR A 118 -5.20 0.92 14.07
N VAL A 119 -5.46 0.34 12.91
CA VAL A 119 -4.56 0.43 11.75
C VAL A 119 -5.16 1.43 10.77
N HIS A 120 -4.33 2.37 10.30
CA HIS A 120 -4.68 3.24 9.20
C HIS A 120 -4.63 2.45 7.90
N MET A 121 -5.79 2.18 7.32
CA MET A 121 -5.94 1.46 6.07
C MET A 121 -6.30 2.40 4.94
N ARG A 122 -5.66 2.24 3.78
CA ARG A 122 -5.99 3.00 2.58
C ARG A 122 -6.07 2.11 1.34
N ILE A 123 -6.81 2.57 0.34
CA ILE A 123 -6.76 2.08 -1.04
C ILE A 123 -6.14 3.20 -1.85
N VAL A 124 -5.05 2.91 -2.55
CA VAL A 124 -4.21 3.91 -3.23
C VAL A 124 -3.83 3.47 -4.64
N THR A 125 -3.53 4.42 -5.51
CA THR A 125 -2.93 4.15 -6.83
C THR A 125 -1.43 3.88 -6.71
N PRO A 126 -0.76 3.30 -7.73
CA PRO A 126 0.67 3.00 -7.65
C PRO A 126 1.55 4.24 -7.55
N ASP A 127 1.09 5.40 -8.04
CA ASP A 127 1.84 6.65 -8.01
C ASP A 127 2.08 7.16 -6.58
N GLU A 128 1.15 6.86 -5.65
CA GLU A 128 1.28 7.07 -4.20
C GLU A 128 2.43 6.27 -3.57
N LEU A 129 3.01 5.30 -4.28
CA LEU A 129 4.18 4.58 -3.80
C LEU A 129 5.46 5.42 -3.84
N THR A 130 5.48 6.47 -4.66
CA THR A 130 6.66 7.35 -4.82
C THR A 130 6.75 8.43 -3.75
N GLU A 131 5.66 8.70 -3.02
CA GLU A 131 5.67 9.69 -1.96
C GLU A 131 6.42 9.19 -0.71
N PRO A 132 7.47 9.92 -0.26
CA PRO A 132 8.09 9.67 1.04
C PRO A 132 7.09 10.09 2.12
N TRP A 133 6.74 9.14 2.98
CA TRP A 133 5.82 9.30 4.09
C TRP A 133 6.50 9.88 5.32
#